data_AF-A0A093EK01-F1
#
_entry.id   AF-A0A093EK01-F1
#
_cell.length_a   1.000
_cell.length_b   1.000
_cell.length_c   1.000
_cell.angle_alpha   90.00
_cell.angle_beta   90.00
_cell.angle_gamma   90.00
#
_symmetry.space_group_name_H-M   'P 1'
#
loop_
_entity.id
_entity.type
_entity.pdbx_description
1 polymer ?
#
loop_
_entity_poly.entity_id
_entity_poly.type
_entity_poly.pdbx_seq_one_letter_code
_entity_poly.pdbx_strand_id
1 'polypeptide(L)'
;VRLGNGPDSCTGRLEVFHNGTWGTVCDDHWNLDGARVVCRQLGCGAALSAVGGARYGQGVDPIWLDNVRCAGTEAALSECRAQPWGTHNCGHGEDASVIDTYYGHWQVGPLINFELDLAPTGAPAPGSTRTRLVNGSSFCSGRVEVLHDGKWGTVCDDSWGLVDAAVVCREVGCGQALSATVAAAFGQGSGPIWLDEVTCTGMETALSLCQSTSWGSHNCNHGEDAGVECTEGASEGTSIQMPPARENDEALFGQGHGPIWLDEVNCTGMEGAITECSFKPWGTHNCNHGEDAGVVCSELRLVNGPNRCAGRLEVLHNQQWGSVCDDGWDMEDAKVVCRQLGCGAPISAPGWARFGQGYDPIWLETVGCQGTEAALTDCRIQVWGTHSCHHGEDASVVCSGLSPPAFPEGLLVSFFVPDPMAVRLVDGPHRCAGRVEVLHQHQWGTVCDDGWDLHDAEVVCWQLGCGTAIKALGSAHFGQGRDSIWLDEVNCTGSEFALSECWAKPKGVHRCQHREDAGVIC
;
A
#
# COMPACT_ATOMS: atom_id res chain seq x y z
N VAL A 1 4.17 15.29 23.75
CA VAL A 1 3.13 14.35 23.29
C VAL A 1 3.83 13.17 22.61
N ARG A 2 3.18 12.02 22.51
CA ARG A 2 3.60 10.86 21.71
C ARG A 2 2.36 10.14 21.18
N LEU A 3 2.56 9.26 20.21
CA LEU A 3 1.53 8.37 19.69
C LEU A 3 1.85 6.93 20.08
N GLY A 4 0.88 6.22 20.65
CA GLY A 4 1.02 4.85 21.13
C GLY A 4 0.08 3.88 20.43
N ASN A 5 0.47 2.61 20.33
CA ASN A 5 -0.34 1.51 19.78
C ASN A 5 -0.89 1.73 18.35
N GLY A 6 -0.27 2.61 17.57
CA GLY A 6 -0.51 2.70 16.15
C GLY A 6 0.62 2.07 15.33
N PRO A 7 0.46 2.02 14.00
CA PRO A 7 1.36 1.31 13.09
C PRO A 7 2.75 1.95 12.97
N ASP A 8 2.90 3.22 13.34
CA ASP A 8 4.16 3.96 13.24
C ASP A 8 4.22 5.10 14.28
N SER A 9 5.31 5.87 14.29
CA SER A 9 5.52 6.97 15.25
C SER A 9 4.62 8.20 15.03
N CYS A 10 3.91 8.26 13.91
CA CYS A 10 3.10 9.38 13.44
C CYS A 10 1.60 9.06 13.36
N THR A 11 1.23 7.81 13.66
CA THR A 11 -0.15 7.33 13.73
C THR A 11 -0.34 6.59 15.06
N GLY A 12 -1.39 6.91 15.83
CA GLY A 12 -1.68 6.19 17.07
C GLY A 12 -2.55 6.95 18.07
N ARG A 13 -2.74 6.35 19.25
CA ARG A 13 -3.41 6.96 20.41
C ARG A 13 -2.57 8.12 20.94
N LEU A 14 -3.21 9.26 21.16
CA LEU A 14 -2.56 10.47 21.65
C LEU A 14 -2.29 10.41 23.15
N GLU A 15 -1.02 10.52 23.52
CA GLU A 15 -0.58 10.55 24.91
C GLU A 15 0.24 11.82 25.20
N VAL A 16 0.01 12.41 26.37
CA VAL A 16 0.70 13.61 26.86
C VAL A 16 1.41 13.30 28.17
N PHE A 17 2.61 13.86 28.34
CA PHE A 17 3.38 13.70 29.57
C PHE A 17 3.11 14.88 30.49
N HIS A 18 2.55 14.61 31.68
CA HIS A 18 2.24 15.62 32.68
C HIS A 18 2.53 15.09 34.10
N ASN A 19 3.10 15.94 34.95
CA ASN A 19 3.39 15.62 36.36
C ASN A 19 4.14 14.29 36.60
N GLY A 20 5.07 13.93 35.71
CA GLY A 20 5.91 12.74 35.85
C GLY A 20 5.33 11.44 35.28
N THR A 21 4.10 11.45 34.75
CA THR A 21 3.49 10.27 34.11
C THR A 21 2.92 10.59 32.74
N TRP A 22 2.90 9.59 31.86
CA TRP A 22 2.12 9.65 30.63
C TRP A 22 0.63 9.51 30.96
N GLY A 23 -0.20 9.97 30.05
CA GLY A 23 -1.65 9.86 30.16
C GLY A 23 -2.32 10.26 28.86
N THR A 24 -3.57 9.84 28.68
CA THR A 24 -4.28 9.99 27.40
C THR A 24 -5.01 11.32 27.31
N VAL A 25 -5.53 11.60 26.12
CA VAL A 25 -6.31 12.80 25.81
C VAL A 25 -7.71 12.34 25.41
N CYS A 26 -8.76 12.95 25.95
CA CYS A 26 -10.13 12.63 25.60
C CYS A 26 -10.51 13.18 24.21
N ASP A 27 -11.35 12.45 23.50
CA ASP A 27 -11.83 12.76 22.15
C ASP A 27 -13.01 13.76 22.13
N ASP A 28 -13.49 14.19 23.30
CA ASP A 28 -14.45 15.28 23.43
C ASP A 28 -13.91 16.56 22.76
N HIS A 29 -14.58 16.96 21.68
CA HIS A 29 -14.20 18.09 20.81
C HIS A 29 -12.86 17.92 20.09
N TRP A 30 -12.29 16.71 20.07
CA TRP A 30 -11.10 16.38 19.30
C TRP A 30 -11.40 16.44 17.79
N ASN A 31 -10.62 17.22 17.07
CA ASN A 31 -10.86 17.50 15.65
C ASN A 31 -9.54 17.66 14.89
N LEU A 32 -9.65 17.86 13.57
CA LEU A 32 -8.49 17.94 12.68
C LEU A 32 -7.52 19.07 13.05
N ASP A 33 -8.01 20.18 13.61
CA ASP A 33 -7.16 21.27 14.08
C ASP A 33 -6.33 20.86 15.30
N GLY A 34 -6.89 20.06 16.21
CA GLY A 34 -6.14 19.40 17.29
C GLY A 34 -5.07 18.44 16.76
N ALA A 35 -5.43 17.60 15.79
CA ALA A 35 -4.47 16.69 15.17
C ALA A 35 -3.34 17.44 14.44
N ARG A 36 -3.62 18.55 13.75
CA ARG A 36 -2.61 19.40 13.10
C ARG A 36 -1.56 19.92 14.08
N VAL A 37 -1.98 20.34 15.27
CA VAL A 37 -1.07 20.80 16.32
C VAL A 37 -0.16 19.65 16.78
N VAL A 38 -0.72 18.45 16.97
CA VAL A 38 0.06 17.26 17.37
C VAL A 38 1.03 16.81 16.29
N CYS A 39 0.58 16.71 15.03
CA CYS A 39 1.41 16.33 13.88
C CYS A 39 2.58 17.30 13.70
N ARG A 40 2.33 18.61 13.81
CA ARG A 40 3.38 19.63 13.80
C ARG A 40 4.33 19.48 14.98
N GLN A 41 3.80 19.28 16.19
CA GLN A 41 4.60 19.15 17.40
C GLN A 41 5.51 17.90 17.38
N LEU A 42 5.09 16.84 16.69
CA LEU A 42 5.86 15.60 16.52
C LEU A 42 6.76 15.60 15.27
N GLY A 43 6.61 16.58 14.37
CA GLY A 43 7.35 16.62 13.10
C GLY A 43 6.86 15.61 12.06
N CYS A 44 5.60 15.17 12.18
CA CYS A 44 5.02 14.09 11.37
C CYS A 44 4.42 14.54 10.03
N GLY A 45 4.25 15.86 9.83
CA GLY A 45 3.71 16.39 8.59
C GLY A 45 2.27 16.87 8.73
N ALA A 46 1.43 16.53 7.76
CA ALA A 46 0.06 17.02 7.66
C ALA A 46 -0.93 16.03 8.27
N ALA A 47 -1.62 16.46 9.34
CA ALA A 47 -2.68 15.65 9.94
C ALA A 47 -3.75 15.26 8.90
N LEU A 48 -3.96 13.95 8.75
CA LEU A 48 -4.98 13.38 7.87
C LEU A 48 -6.31 13.21 8.60
N SER A 49 -6.26 12.76 9.85
CA SER A 49 -7.46 12.50 10.62
C SER A 49 -7.26 12.66 12.13
N ALA A 50 -8.31 13.14 12.78
CA ALA A 50 -8.48 13.17 14.22
C ALA A 50 -9.55 12.14 14.56
N VAL A 51 -9.18 11.08 15.28
CA VAL A 51 -10.08 9.95 15.52
C VAL A 51 -10.29 9.73 17.00
N GLY A 52 -11.55 9.51 17.39
CA GLY A 52 -11.93 9.19 18.77
C GLY A 52 -12.13 7.70 18.98
N GLY A 53 -12.85 7.36 20.05
CA GLY A 53 -13.34 6.02 20.32
C GLY A 53 -12.26 5.00 20.67
N ALA A 54 -11.09 5.45 21.12
CA ALA A 54 -9.94 4.60 21.43
C ALA A 54 -9.54 3.67 20.27
N ARG A 55 -9.52 4.20 19.04
CA ARG A 55 -9.21 3.43 17.81
C ARG A 55 -7.97 2.56 17.93
N TYR A 56 -6.92 3.08 18.56
CA TYR A 56 -5.65 2.37 18.76
C TYR A 56 -5.55 1.71 20.15
N GLY A 57 -6.70 1.30 20.69
CA GLY A 57 -6.83 0.70 22.01
C GLY A 57 -6.94 1.75 23.12
N GLN A 58 -7.53 1.31 24.23
CA GLN A 58 -7.73 2.11 25.44
C GLN A 58 -6.41 2.29 26.19
N GLY A 59 -6.19 3.49 26.72
CA GLY A 59 -5.14 3.77 27.70
C GLY A 59 -5.41 3.05 29.02
N VAL A 60 -4.35 2.98 29.82
CA VAL A 60 -4.37 2.40 31.18
C VAL A 60 -3.87 3.39 32.24
N ASP A 61 -3.42 4.56 31.78
CA ASP A 61 -2.82 5.66 32.54
C ASP A 61 -3.83 6.83 32.70
N PRO A 62 -3.60 7.86 33.53
CA PRO A 62 -4.56 8.94 33.73
C PRO A 62 -4.99 9.66 32.44
N ILE A 63 -6.24 10.10 32.32
CA ILE A 63 -6.66 11.00 31.24
C ILE A 63 -6.29 12.44 31.64
N TRP A 64 -5.36 13.04 30.92
CA TRP A 64 -4.78 14.32 31.33
C TRP A 64 -5.48 15.54 30.75
N LEU A 65 -6.04 15.42 29.55
CA LEU A 65 -6.64 16.52 28.83
C LEU A 65 -8.03 16.11 28.33
N ASP A 66 -8.95 17.07 28.40
CA ASP A 66 -10.33 16.93 27.98
C ASP A 66 -10.82 18.25 27.37
N ASN A 67 -11.79 18.15 26.46
CA ASN A 67 -12.35 19.26 25.69
C ASN A 67 -11.27 20.07 24.97
N VAL A 68 -10.30 19.38 24.38
CA VAL A 68 -9.15 20.00 23.72
C VAL A 68 -9.61 20.66 22.42
N ARG A 69 -9.54 21.99 22.39
CA ARG A 69 -9.92 22.82 21.25
C ARG A 69 -8.74 23.66 20.81
N CYS A 70 -8.21 23.31 19.65
CA CYS A 70 -7.15 24.04 18.97
C CYS A 70 -7.72 24.85 17.81
N ALA A 71 -7.07 25.96 17.46
CA ALA A 71 -7.26 26.71 16.22
C ALA A 71 -6.45 26.11 15.06
N GLY A 72 -5.51 25.20 15.34
CA GLY A 72 -4.65 24.53 14.36
C GLY A 72 -3.31 25.23 14.13
N THR A 73 -3.10 26.41 14.71
CA THR A 73 -1.87 27.23 14.57
C THR A 73 -0.96 27.21 15.80
N GLU A 74 -1.41 26.60 16.90
CA GLU A 74 -0.66 26.51 18.17
C GLU A 74 0.65 25.73 18.05
N ALA A 75 1.73 26.19 18.69
CA ALA A 75 3.02 25.51 18.57
C ALA A 75 3.06 24.15 19.29
N ALA A 76 2.22 23.98 20.32
CA ALA A 76 2.11 22.75 21.10
C ALA A 76 0.68 22.52 21.60
N LEU A 77 0.31 21.26 21.84
CA LEU A 77 -1.01 20.86 22.34
C LEU A 77 -1.38 21.52 23.68
N SER A 78 -0.39 21.83 24.52
CA SER A 78 -0.59 22.52 25.81
C SER A 78 -1.03 23.97 25.68
N GLU A 79 -0.93 24.57 24.50
CA GLU A 79 -1.40 25.94 24.21
C GLU A 79 -2.86 25.97 23.75
N CYS A 80 -3.41 24.80 23.39
CA CYS A 80 -4.82 24.69 23.04
C CYS A 80 -5.70 24.89 24.27
N ARG A 81 -6.91 25.40 24.05
CA ARG A 81 -7.89 25.54 25.13
C ARG A 81 -8.38 24.15 25.52
N ALA A 82 -8.19 23.78 26.79
CA ALA A 82 -8.66 22.53 27.36
C ALA A 82 -9.20 22.77 28.79
N GLN A 83 -9.82 21.75 29.38
CA GLN A 83 -10.09 21.75 30.82
C GLN A 83 -8.77 21.74 31.63
N PRO A 84 -8.80 22.12 32.92
CA PRO A 84 -7.64 21.96 33.80
C PRO A 84 -7.13 20.52 33.78
N TRP A 85 -5.79 20.35 33.80
CA TRP A 85 -5.14 19.05 33.74
C TRP A 85 -5.73 18.04 34.74
N GLY A 86 -6.10 16.85 34.25
CA GLY A 86 -6.71 15.78 35.04
C GLY A 86 -8.18 16.01 35.41
N THR A 87 -8.82 17.07 34.92
CA THR A 87 -10.26 17.29 35.03
C THR A 87 -10.93 16.83 33.74
N HIS A 88 -11.65 15.71 33.79
CA HIS A 88 -12.37 15.12 32.67
C HIS A 88 -13.61 14.38 33.16
N ASN A 89 -14.57 14.18 32.28
CA ASN A 89 -15.71 13.27 32.47
C ASN A 89 -15.63 12.01 31.59
N CYS A 90 -14.50 11.80 30.92
CA CYS A 90 -14.30 10.71 29.97
C CYS A 90 -13.81 9.41 30.61
N GLY A 91 -14.06 8.28 29.95
CA GLY A 91 -13.37 7.01 30.16
C GLY A 91 -12.38 6.70 29.02
N HIS A 92 -11.57 5.65 29.16
CA HIS A 92 -10.57 5.32 28.13
C HIS A 92 -11.15 4.82 26.81
N GLY A 93 -12.45 4.53 26.74
CA GLY A 93 -13.16 4.33 25.47
C GLY A 93 -13.22 5.59 24.60
N GLU A 94 -12.90 6.75 25.16
CA GLU A 94 -12.93 8.07 24.54
C GLU A 94 -11.51 8.60 24.30
N ASP A 95 -10.50 7.74 24.26
CA ASP A 95 -9.12 8.18 24.00
C ASP A 95 -8.95 8.64 22.55
N ALA A 96 -8.50 9.88 22.40
CA ALA A 96 -8.20 10.52 21.14
C ALA A 96 -6.98 9.91 20.44
N SER A 97 -7.00 9.93 19.12
CA SER A 97 -6.00 9.36 18.24
C SER A 97 -5.72 10.29 17.06
N VAL A 98 -4.53 10.13 16.47
CA VAL A 98 -4.05 10.89 15.32
C VAL A 98 -3.64 9.94 14.21
N ILE A 99 -3.95 10.32 12.97
CA ILE A 99 -3.45 9.67 11.75
C ILE A 99 -2.76 10.74 10.89
N ASP A 100 -1.54 10.46 10.44
CA ASP A 100 -0.72 11.34 9.61
C ASP A 100 -0.23 10.61 8.34
N THR A 101 0.23 11.38 7.36
CA THR A 101 1.06 10.89 6.26
C THR A 101 2.46 10.59 6.78
N TYR A 102 2.81 9.33 7.05
CA TYR A 102 4.22 8.97 7.19
C TYR A 102 4.91 9.01 5.80
N TYR A 103 5.27 10.20 5.35
CA TYR A 103 6.34 10.44 4.39
C TYR A 103 7.25 11.50 4.98
N GLY A 104 8.48 11.09 5.28
CA GLY A 104 9.48 11.94 5.93
C GLY A 104 9.60 13.32 5.29
N HIS A 105 9.50 14.33 6.15
CA HIS A 105 10.21 15.60 6.05
C HIS A 105 10.06 16.40 4.73
N TRP A 106 8.86 16.93 4.45
CA TRP A 106 8.70 18.14 3.65
C TRP A 106 7.78 19.15 4.35
N GLN A 107 8.34 20.30 4.72
CA GLN A 107 7.62 21.44 5.28
C GLN A 107 6.51 21.90 4.32
N VAL A 108 5.26 21.65 4.69
CA VAL A 108 4.10 22.32 4.07
C VAL A 108 3.73 23.56 4.89
N GLY A 109 4.15 24.73 4.41
CA GLY A 109 3.49 25.99 4.70
C GLY A 109 2.20 26.13 3.85
N PRO A 110 1.24 26.98 4.28
CA PRO A 110 -0.21 26.77 4.12
C PRO A 110 -0.81 27.27 2.79
N LEU A 111 -2.03 26.79 2.51
CA LEU A 111 -2.85 27.09 1.34
C LEU A 111 -3.16 28.59 1.17
N ILE A 112 -2.86 29.10 -0.04
CA ILE A 112 -3.42 30.23 -0.83
C ILE A 112 -3.87 31.53 -0.10
N ASN A 113 -3.37 32.71 -0.46
CA ASN A 113 -3.85 33.48 -1.62
C ASN A 113 -3.00 34.75 -1.93
N PHE A 114 -3.11 35.18 -3.19
CA PHE A 114 -2.81 36.47 -3.84
C PHE A 114 -1.50 36.64 -4.65
N GLU A 115 -1.71 36.85 -5.95
CA GLU A 115 -0.82 37.35 -7.01
C GLU A 115 0.18 38.43 -6.55
N LEU A 116 1.46 38.35 -6.96
CA LEU A 116 2.01 38.92 -8.20
C LEU A 116 3.54 38.69 -8.27
N ASP A 117 4.06 38.64 -9.50
CA ASP A 117 5.45 38.87 -9.93
C ASP A 117 6.50 37.74 -9.94
N LEU A 118 6.57 37.12 -11.13
CA LEU A 118 7.76 36.95 -11.99
C LEU A 118 8.97 36.09 -11.51
N ALA A 119 9.01 34.91 -12.13
CA ALA A 119 10.18 34.20 -12.69
C ALA A 119 10.89 33.10 -11.86
N PRO A 120 11.37 32.03 -12.54
CA PRO A 120 11.72 30.75 -11.95
C PRO A 120 13.21 30.65 -11.64
N THR A 121 13.57 29.94 -10.56
CA THR A 121 14.73 29.02 -10.44
C THR A 121 15.06 28.79 -8.97
N GLY A 122 15.01 27.54 -8.53
CA GLY A 122 15.60 27.08 -7.28
C GLY A 122 16.36 25.79 -7.56
N ALA A 123 17.62 25.94 -7.96
CA ALA A 123 18.57 24.83 -8.09
C ALA A 123 18.70 24.05 -6.76
N PRO A 124 19.14 22.78 -6.79
CA PRO A 124 19.42 22.01 -5.59
C PRO A 124 20.47 22.69 -4.71
N ALA A 125 20.43 22.44 -3.41
CA ALA A 125 21.39 22.98 -2.44
C ALA A 125 22.85 22.74 -2.87
N PRO A 126 23.77 23.71 -2.66
CA PRO A 126 25.18 23.54 -2.99
C PRO A 126 25.77 22.34 -2.23
N GLY A 127 26.33 21.37 -2.95
CA GLY A 127 27.02 20.21 -2.38
C GLY A 127 26.21 18.93 -2.16
N SER A 128 24.94 18.84 -2.60
CA SER A 128 24.21 17.56 -2.56
C SER A 128 24.70 16.63 -3.68
N THR A 129 25.40 15.54 -3.30
CA THR A 129 25.86 14.50 -4.22
C THR A 129 24.89 13.31 -4.26
N ARG A 130 24.65 12.74 -5.45
CA ARG A 130 23.81 11.55 -5.68
C ARG A 130 24.41 10.68 -6.77
N THR A 131 24.33 9.36 -6.65
CA THR A 131 24.84 8.42 -7.67
C THR A 131 23.69 7.72 -8.39
N ARG A 132 23.86 7.44 -9.70
CA ARG A 132 22.94 6.61 -10.51
C ARG A 132 23.71 5.73 -11.50
N LEU A 133 23.07 4.65 -11.94
CA LEU A 133 23.58 3.79 -13.02
C LEU A 133 22.79 4.03 -14.31
N VAL A 134 23.49 4.16 -15.43
CA VAL A 134 22.89 4.48 -16.74
C VAL A 134 23.34 3.49 -17.81
N ASN A 135 22.45 3.13 -18.73
CA ASN A 135 22.69 2.21 -19.86
C ASN A 135 23.13 0.79 -19.47
N GLY A 136 22.79 0.34 -18.26
CA GLY A 136 22.93 -1.07 -17.89
C GLY A 136 21.82 -1.95 -18.43
N SER A 137 22.01 -3.27 -18.30
CA SER A 137 20.99 -4.28 -18.52
C SER A 137 19.92 -4.30 -17.42
N SER A 138 20.19 -3.69 -16.25
CA SER A 138 19.24 -3.56 -15.14
C SER A 138 19.52 -2.31 -14.29
N PHE A 139 18.72 -2.07 -13.25
CA PHE A 139 18.96 -0.97 -12.29
C PHE A 139 20.24 -1.19 -11.45
N CYS A 140 20.79 -2.41 -11.47
CA CYS A 140 22.00 -2.83 -10.76
C CYS A 140 23.22 -3.01 -11.67
N SER A 141 23.16 -2.51 -12.91
CA SER A 141 24.31 -2.42 -13.80
C SER A 141 24.29 -1.09 -14.54
N GLY A 142 25.45 -0.65 -15.02
CA GLY A 142 25.53 0.54 -15.87
C GLY A 142 26.74 1.43 -15.62
N ARG A 143 26.86 2.46 -16.45
CA ARG A 143 27.82 3.57 -16.29
C ARG A 143 27.47 4.34 -15.03
N VAL A 144 28.48 4.64 -14.21
CA VAL A 144 28.31 5.40 -12.97
C VAL A 144 28.26 6.89 -13.28
N GLU A 145 27.19 7.55 -12.86
CA GLU A 145 27.05 9.01 -12.94
C GLU A 145 26.76 9.59 -11.56
N VAL A 146 27.41 10.72 -11.25
CA VAL A 146 27.28 11.44 -9.98
C VAL A 146 26.71 12.83 -10.23
N LEU A 147 25.75 13.26 -9.42
CA LEU A 147 25.24 14.62 -9.39
C LEU A 147 26.17 15.47 -8.54
N HIS A 148 26.77 16.51 -9.10
CA HIS A 148 27.58 17.48 -8.37
C HIS A 148 27.29 18.88 -8.90
N ASP A 149 27.14 19.86 -8.00
CA ASP A 149 26.76 21.25 -8.33
C ASP A 149 25.57 21.35 -9.30
N GLY A 150 24.56 20.51 -9.07
CA GLY A 150 23.32 20.49 -9.83
C GLY A 150 23.44 19.91 -11.25
N LYS A 151 24.57 19.29 -11.61
CA LYS A 151 24.78 18.65 -12.92
C LYS A 151 25.25 17.20 -12.77
N TRP A 152 24.68 16.31 -13.58
CA TRP A 152 25.16 14.95 -13.71
C TRP A 152 26.47 14.93 -14.51
N GLY A 153 27.41 14.12 -14.06
CA GLY A 153 28.67 13.86 -14.74
C GLY A 153 29.17 12.45 -14.44
N THR A 154 30.12 11.97 -15.23
CA THR A 154 30.60 10.59 -15.17
C THR A 154 31.77 10.43 -14.21
N VAL A 155 32.20 9.19 -14.00
CA VAL A 155 33.37 8.81 -13.21
C VAL A 155 34.41 8.21 -14.14
N CYS A 156 35.68 8.59 -14.04
CA CYS A 156 36.75 7.99 -14.82
C CYS A 156 37.13 6.62 -14.26
N ASP A 157 37.55 5.72 -15.14
CA ASP A 157 37.98 4.36 -14.82
C ASP A 157 39.45 4.22 -14.38
N ASP A 158 40.22 5.31 -14.37
CA ASP A 158 41.56 5.35 -13.78
C ASP A 158 41.48 5.03 -12.27
N SER A 159 42.23 4.00 -11.87
CA SER A 159 42.18 3.35 -10.54
C SER A 159 40.83 2.74 -10.12
N TRP A 160 39.87 2.60 -11.03
CA TRP A 160 38.55 2.02 -10.74
C TRP A 160 38.59 0.52 -10.48
N GLY A 161 38.19 0.10 -9.27
CA GLY A 161 38.27 -1.27 -8.81
C GLY A 161 36.97 -1.82 -8.19
N LEU A 162 36.98 -3.12 -7.89
CA LEU A 162 35.83 -3.84 -7.34
C LEU A 162 35.39 -3.30 -5.96
N VAL A 163 36.31 -2.72 -5.20
CA VAL A 163 36.01 -2.08 -3.90
C VAL A 163 35.22 -0.80 -4.09
N ASP A 164 35.53 -0.02 -5.12
CA ASP A 164 34.79 1.20 -5.48
C ASP A 164 33.41 0.85 -6.02
N ALA A 165 33.35 -0.16 -6.90
CA ALA A 165 32.10 -0.71 -7.39
C ALA A 165 31.21 -1.24 -6.25
N ALA A 166 31.79 -1.84 -5.19
CA ALA A 166 31.03 -2.30 -4.04
C ALA A 166 30.41 -1.16 -3.23
N VAL A 167 31.08 -0.01 -3.13
CA VAL A 167 30.50 1.21 -2.54
C VAL A 167 29.33 1.70 -3.39
N VAL A 168 29.48 1.75 -4.73
CA VAL A 168 28.40 2.15 -5.63
C VAL A 168 27.21 1.20 -5.52
N CYS A 169 27.43 -0.11 -5.64
CA CYS A 169 26.37 -1.12 -5.56
C CYS A 169 25.58 -0.98 -4.26
N ARG A 170 26.26 -0.80 -3.13
CA ARG A 170 25.60 -0.57 -1.84
C ARG A 170 24.87 0.76 -1.77
N GLU A 171 25.46 1.84 -2.28
CA GLU A 171 24.86 3.19 -2.29
C GLU A 171 23.56 3.22 -3.10
N VAL A 172 23.52 2.54 -4.25
CA VAL A 172 22.33 2.48 -5.11
C VAL A 172 21.33 1.40 -4.70
N GLY A 173 21.56 0.70 -3.59
CA GLY A 173 20.65 -0.31 -3.05
C GLY A 173 20.69 -1.66 -3.77
N CYS A 174 21.77 -1.93 -4.51
CA CYS A 174 22.06 -3.22 -5.13
C CYS A 174 22.94 -4.09 -4.23
N GLY A 175 23.02 -5.38 -4.52
CA GLY A 175 23.76 -6.33 -3.70
C GLY A 175 25.29 -6.16 -3.78
N GLN A 176 26.02 -7.27 -3.81
CA GLN A 176 27.48 -7.25 -3.90
C GLN A 176 27.95 -6.78 -5.29
N ALA A 177 29.11 -6.14 -5.40
CA ALA A 177 29.69 -5.89 -6.71
C ALA A 177 30.17 -7.19 -7.37
N LEU A 178 29.68 -7.45 -8.57
CA LEU A 178 30.13 -8.53 -9.44
C LEU A 178 31.33 -8.08 -10.29
N SER A 179 31.29 -6.85 -10.80
CA SER A 179 32.32 -6.30 -11.67
C SER A 179 32.42 -4.78 -11.56
N ALA A 180 33.66 -4.28 -11.68
CA ALA A 180 33.96 -2.88 -11.95
C ALA A 180 34.36 -2.78 -13.42
N THR A 181 33.50 -2.20 -14.24
CA THR A 181 33.73 -2.13 -15.70
C THR A 181 34.44 -0.84 -16.08
N VAL A 182 35.30 -0.95 -17.08
CA VAL A 182 36.13 0.14 -17.60
C VAL A 182 35.86 0.33 -19.10
N ALA A 183 36.50 1.31 -19.71
CA ALA A 183 36.46 1.67 -21.12
C ALA A 183 35.05 1.93 -21.66
N ALA A 184 34.21 2.62 -20.88
CA ALA A 184 32.83 2.94 -21.23
C ALA A 184 32.01 1.71 -21.68
N ALA A 185 32.13 0.59 -20.95
CA ALA A 185 31.45 -0.67 -21.27
C ALA A 185 29.92 -0.54 -21.47
N PHE A 186 29.28 0.39 -20.75
CA PHE A 186 27.86 0.72 -20.87
C PHE A 186 27.58 1.93 -21.79
N GLY A 187 28.51 2.20 -22.69
CA GLY A 187 28.52 3.37 -23.56
C GLY A 187 29.04 4.62 -22.86
N GLN A 188 29.46 5.57 -23.68
CA GLN A 188 30.00 6.85 -23.26
C GLN A 188 28.89 7.75 -22.69
N GLY A 189 29.19 8.44 -21.59
CA GLY A 189 28.38 9.53 -21.07
C GLY A 189 28.59 10.83 -21.84
N SER A 190 28.06 11.89 -21.26
CA SER A 190 28.14 13.23 -21.84
C SER A 190 28.16 14.28 -20.74
N GLY A 191 28.94 15.35 -20.93
CA GLY A 191 29.02 16.46 -19.99
C GLY A 191 30.32 16.42 -19.18
N PRO A 192 30.33 16.86 -17.91
CA PRO A 192 31.52 16.83 -17.07
C PRO A 192 31.87 15.40 -16.64
N ILE A 193 33.16 15.09 -16.49
CA ILE A 193 33.65 13.93 -15.74
C ILE A 193 34.01 14.45 -14.35
N TRP A 194 33.30 13.97 -13.33
CA TRP A 194 33.35 14.55 -12.00
C TRP A 194 34.43 13.97 -11.10
N LEU A 195 34.63 12.66 -11.18
CA LEU A 195 35.55 11.93 -10.31
C LEU A 195 36.58 11.20 -11.16
N ASP A 196 37.83 11.20 -10.68
CA ASP A 196 38.98 10.55 -11.30
C ASP A 196 39.93 10.06 -10.20
N GLU A 197 40.64 8.97 -10.46
CA GLU A 197 41.50 8.24 -9.51
C GLU A 197 40.74 7.88 -8.21
N VAL A 198 39.54 7.32 -8.35
CA VAL A 198 38.71 6.94 -7.20
C VAL A 198 39.34 5.76 -6.47
N THR A 199 39.51 5.89 -5.15
CA THR A 199 40.05 4.85 -4.28
C THR A 199 39.26 4.82 -2.97
N CYS A 200 38.31 3.90 -2.90
CA CYS A 200 37.50 3.61 -1.73
C CYS A 200 38.20 2.62 -0.80
N THR A 201 37.94 2.73 0.50
CA THR A 201 38.28 1.72 1.51
C THR A 201 37.29 0.57 1.55
N GLY A 202 36.09 0.77 0.96
CA GLY A 202 34.99 -0.19 0.90
C GLY A 202 33.95 0.00 2.01
N MET A 203 34.18 0.92 2.96
CA MET A 203 33.30 1.22 4.08
C MET A 203 32.49 2.52 3.88
N GLU A 204 32.82 3.29 2.85
CA GLU A 204 32.13 4.53 2.51
C GLU A 204 30.65 4.27 2.20
N THR A 205 29.76 5.13 2.71
CA THR A 205 28.32 5.00 2.45
C THR A 205 27.89 5.61 1.12
N ALA A 206 28.77 6.36 0.46
CA ALA A 206 28.55 6.96 -0.85
C ALA A 206 29.89 7.17 -1.58
N LEU A 207 29.86 7.12 -2.92
CA LEU A 207 31.02 7.26 -3.79
C LEU A 207 31.71 8.61 -3.64
N SER A 208 30.94 9.67 -3.37
CA SER A 208 31.46 11.01 -3.12
C SER A 208 32.30 11.14 -1.84
N LEU A 209 32.33 10.10 -0.99
CA LEU A 209 33.13 10.06 0.24
C LEU A 209 34.44 9.27 0.05
N CYS A 210 34.63 8.61 -1.09
CA CYS A 210 35.88 7.94 -1.41
C CYS A 210 36.98 8.96 -1.69
N GLN A 211 38.24 8.54 -1.51
CA GLN A 211 39.36 9.36 -1.91
C GLN A 211 39.36 9.48 -3.44
N SER A 212 39.49 10.69 -3.97
CA SER A 212 39.62 10.96 -5.40
C SER A 212 40.46 12.21 -5.63
N THR A 213 40.74 12.51 -6.89
CA THR A 213 41.16 13.86 -7.29
C THR A 213 40.06 14.90 -7.02
N SER A 214 40.39 16.19 -7.16
CA SER A 214 39.41 17.26 -6.99
C SER A 214 38.31 17.18 -8.05
N TRP A 215 37.07 17.50 -7.69
CA TRP A 215 35.91 17.47 -8.59
C TRP A 215 36.20 18.16 -9.94
N GLY A 216 35.99 17.43 -11.04
CA GLY A 216 36.19 17.92 -12.40
C GLY A 216 37.67 18.04 -12.83
N SER A 217 38.62 17.64 -12.00
CA SER A 217 40.05 17.61 -12.32
C SER A 217 40.45 16.21 -12.77
N HIS A 218 40.41 15.97 -14.08
CA HIS A 218 40.76 14.68 -14.69
C HIS A 218 41.58 14.86 -15.96
N ASN A 219 42.28 13.83 -16.39
CA ASN A 219 42.90 13.73 -17.73
C ASN A 219 42.10 12.82 -18.69
N CYS A 220 40.99 12.25 -18.22
CA CYS A 220 40.18 11.29 -18.97
C CYS A 220 39.28 11.90 -20.04
N ASN A 221 38.81 11.05 -20.96
CA ASN A 221 37.72 11.31 -21.89
C ASN A 221 36.56 10.32 -21.67
N HIS A 222 35.38 10.53 -22.28
CA HIS A 222 34.23 9.65 -22.04
C HIS A 222 34.40 8.21 -22.51
N GLY A 223 35.44 7.90 -23.30
CA GLY A 223 35.83 6.51 -23.56
C GLY A 223 36.37 5.78 -22.33
N GLU A 224 36.61 6.50 -21.23
CA GLU A 224 37.14 6.02 -19.94
C GLU A 224 36.07 6.13 -18.84
N ASP A 225 34.78 6.20 -19.21
CA ASP A 225 33.72 6.26 -18.21
C ASP A 225 33.56 4.90 -17.50
N ALA A 226 33.69 4.91 -16.18
CA ALA A 226 33.56 3.77 -15.30
C ALA A 226 32.10 3.28 -15.20
N GLY A 227 31.96 1.97 -14.99
CA GLY A 227 30.67 1.32 -14.76
C GLY A 227 30.76 0.23 -13.69
N VAL A 228 29.61 -0.32 -13.33
CA VAL A 228 29.52 -1.42 -12.38
C VAL A 228 28.51 -2.46 -12.84
N GLU A 229 28.72 -3.69 -12.40
CA GLU A 229 27.69 -4.73 -12.33
C GLU A 229 27.62 -5.22 -10.90
N CYS A 230 26.41 -5.24 -10.35
CA CYS A 230 26.14 -5.73 -9.01
C CYS A 230 25.35 -7.04 -9.08
N THR A 231 25.38 -7.83 -8.02
CA THR A 231 24.46 -8.96 -7.85
C THR A 231 23.06 -8.37 -7.77
N GLU A 232 22.17 -8.88 -8.61
CA GLU A 232 20.72 -8.78 -8.40
C GLU A 232 20.39 -9.71 -7.22
N GLY A 233 20.73 -9.25 -6.02
CA GLY A 233 20.63 -10.02 -4.80
C GLY A 233 19.18 -10.20 -4.41
N ALA A 234 18.59 -11.29 -4.90
CA ALA A 234 17.49 -11.99 -4.28
C ALA A 234 17.90 -12.44 -2.85
N SER A 235 17.01 -12.31 -1.87
CA SER A 235 16.51 -13.58 -1.30
C SER A 235 15.44 -14.08 -2.29
N GLU A 236 15.57 -15.36 -2.65
CA GLU A 236 15.01 -16.00 -3.84
C GLU A 236 13.49 -15.91 -4.02
N GLY A 237 13.04 -14.97 -4.85
CA GLY A 237 11.65 -14.93 -5.32
C GLY A 237 11.51 -14.13 -6.61
N THR A 238 11.59 -14.82 -7.75
CA THR A 238 11.57 -14.25 -9.10
C THR A 238 10.24 -13.53 -9.39
N SER A 239 10.26 -12.21 -9.60
CA SER A 239 9.23 -11.53 -10.41
C SER A 239 9.87 -11.09 -11.73
N ILE A 240 9.58 -11.84 -12.80
CA ILE A 240 9.98 -11.46 -14.16
C ILE A 240 9.13 -10.24 -14.55
N GLN A 241 9.75 -9.07 -14.65
CA GLN A 241 9.15 -7.95 -15.37
C GLN A 241 9.54 -8.05 -16.85
N MET A 242 8.53 -8.32 -17.67
CA MET A 242 8.63 -8.36 -19.13
C MET A 242 9.25 -7.06 -19.67
N PRO A 243 10.17 -7.13 -20.65
CA PRO A 243 10.63 -5.95 -21.37
C PRO A 243 9.46 -5.33 -22.15
N PRO A 244 9.49 -4.01 -22.44
CA PRO A 244 8.52 -3.41 -23.33
C PRO A 244 8.57 -4.09 -24.71
N ALA A 245 7.44 -4.16 -25.39
CA ALA A 245 7.35 -4.64 -26.77
C ALA A 245 8.45 -3.98 -27.61
N ARG A 246 9.48 -4.75 -27.93
CA ARG A 246 10.57 -4.33 -28.81
C ARG A 246 10.02 -4.33 -30.23
N GLU A 247 10.42 -3.35 -31.02
CA GLU A 247 10.02 -3.19 -32.44
C GLU A 247 10.50 -4.33 -33.37
N ASN A 248 11.01 -5.45 -32.83
CA ASN A 248 11.45 -6.61 -33.60
C ASN A 248 10.77 -7.86 -33.07
N ASP A 249 10.00 -8.51 -33.94
CA ASP A 249 9.25 -9.77 -33.76
C ASP A 249 10.14 -10.93 -33.24
N GLU A 250 10.40 -10.98 -31.93
CA GLU A 250 11.13 -12.08 -31.28
C GLU A 250 10.30 -12.79 -30.21
N ALA A 251 10.09 -14.11 -30.40
CA ALA A 251 9.36 -14.97 -29.48
C ALA A 251 10.21 -15.28 -28.24
N LEU A 252 9.81 -14.72 -27.10
CA LEU A 252 10.56 -14.71 -25.84
C LEU A 252 10.89 -16.13 -25.29
N PHE A 253 10.04 -17.12 -25.57
CA PHE A 253 10.20 -18.51 -25.11
C PHE A 253 10.58 -19.48 -26.24
N GLY A 254 11.07 -18.94 -27.35
CA GLY A 254 11.36 -19.70 -28.56
C GLY A 254 10.17 -19.81 -29.51
N GLN A 255 10.48 -20.14 -30.76
CA GLN A 255 9.50 -20.22 -31.85
C GLN A 255 8.78 -21.58 -31.83
N GLY A 256 7.46 -21.55 -31.95
CA GLY A 256 6.61 -22.71 -32.10
C GLY A 256 6.80 -23.43 -33.43
N HIS A 257 6.17 -24.60 -33.54
CA HIS A 257 6.17 -25.43 -34.75
C HIS A 257 4.74 -25.84 -35.08
N GLY A 258 4.20 -25.37 -36.20
CA GLY A 258 2.88 -25.81 -36.69
C GLY A 258 1.97 -24.65 -37.12
N PRO A 259 0.65 -24.89 -37.27
CA PRO A 259 -0.29 -23.83 -37.59
C PRO A 259 -0.47 -22.86 -36.42
N ILE A 260 -0.44 -21.56 -36.71
CA ILE A 260 -0.80 -20.50 -35.76
C ILE A 260 -2.32 -20.31 -35.83
N TRP A 261 -2.98 -20.30 -34.67
CA TRP A 261 -4.44 -20.37 -34.60
C TRP A 261 -5.12 -19.06 -34.18
N LEU A 262 -4.44 -18.25 -33.38
CA LEU A 262 -4.99 -17.06 -32.74
C LEU A 262 -4.11 -15.86 -33.10
N ASP A 263 -4.77 -14.73 -33.39
CA ASP A 263 -4.15 -13.44 -33.72
C ASP A 263 -5.06 -12.32 -33.23
N GLU A 264 -4.47 -11.18 -32.88
CA GLU A 264 -5.12 -10.02 -32.25
C GLU A 264 -5.94 -10.40 -31.02
N VAL A 265 -5.39 -11.28 -30.16
CA VAL A 265 -6.03 -11.69 -28.91
C VAL A 265 -6.05 -10.52 -27.94
N ASN A 266 -7.26 -10.08 -27.58
CA ASN A 266 -7.51 -9.00 -26.66
C ASN A 266 -8.41 -9.47 -25.52
N CYS A 267 -7.84 -9.51 -24.32
CA CYS A 267 -8.51 -9.92 -23.09
C CYS A 267 -8.72 -8.70 -22.19
N THR A 268 -9.82 -8.69 -21.44
CA THR A 268 -10.13 -7.67 -20.43
C THR A 268 -9.49 -7.96 -19.07
N GLY A 269 -9.05 -9.21 -18.86
CA GLY A 269 -8.44 -9.68 -17.61
C GLY A 269 -9.44 -10.30 -16.62
N MET A 270 -10.70 -10.49 -17.03
CA MET A 270 -11.74 -11.17 -16.24
C MET A 270 -12.12 -12.54 -16.82
N GLU A 271 -11.59 -12.90 -18.00
CA GLU A 271 -11.84 -14.15 -18.68
C GLU A 271 -11.23 -15.35 -17.94
N GLY A 272 -11.95 -16.48 -17.90
CA GLY A 272 -11.46 -17.72 -17.30
C GLY A 272 -10.60 -18.57 -18.25
N ALA A 273 -10.66 -18.29 -19.55
CA ALA A 273 -9.89 -18.96 -20.59
C ALA A 273 -9.57 -18.02 -21.76
N ILE A 274 -8.43 -18.25 -22.44
CA ILE A 274 -8.01 -17.44 -23.60
C ILE A 274 -9.03 -17.49 -24.76
N THR A 275 -9.86 -18.53 -24.84
CA THR A 275 -10.93 -18.67 -25.83
C THR A 275 -12.13 -17.77 -25.59
N GLU A 276 -12.22 -17.13 -24.42
CA GLU A 276 -13.27 -16.17 -24.08
C GLU A 276 -12.88 -14.73 -24.44
N CYS A 277 -11.61 -14.49 -24.77
CA CYS A 277 -11.11 -13.21 -25.23
C CYS A 277 -11.62 -12.88 -26.65
N SER A 278 -11.53 -11.62 -27.04
CA SER A 278 -11.78 -11.22 -28.44
C SER A 278 -10.54 -11.53 -29.28
N PHE A 279 -10.69 -12.21 -30.41
CA PHE A 279 -9.60 -12.53 -31.34
C PHE A 279 -10.12 -12.71 -32.78
N LYS A 280 -9.23 -12.73 -33.78
CA LYS A 280 -9.59 -13.01 -35.17
C LYS A 280 -10.15 -14.43 -35.38
N PRO A 281 -10.93 -14.70 -36.44
CA PRO A 281 -11.38 -16.06 -36.73
C PRO A 281 -10.22 -17.06 -36.76
N TRP A 282 -10.43 -18.25 -36.19
CA TRP A 282 -9.44 -19.32 -36.08
C TRP A 282 -8.64 -19.54 -37.38
N GLY A 283 -7.31 -19.53 -37.26
CA GLY A 283 -6.38 -19.73 -38.37
C GLY A 283 -6.28 -18.55 -39.33
N THR A 284 -6.92 -17.42 -39.05
CA THR A 284 -6.75 -16.15 -39.79
C THR A 284 -5.76 -15.28 -39.04
N HIS A 285 -4.50 -15.28 -39.49
CA HIS A 285 -3.41 -14.52 -38.86
C HIS A 285 -2.44 -13.99 -39.93
N ASN A 286 -1.70 -12.94 -39.59
CA ASN A 286 -0.51 -12.52 -40.32
C ASN A 286 0.79 -12.79 -39.54
N CYS A 287 0.68 -13.43 -38.37
CA CYS A 287 1.81 -13.77 -37.52
C CYS A 287 2.74 -14.82 -38.15
N ASN A 288 4.02 -14.72 -37.84
CA ASN A 288 5.01 -15.78 -37.96
C ASN A 288 5.43 -16.29 -36.57
N HIS A 289 6.15 -17.42 -36.46
CA HIS A 289 6.53 -17.97 -35.16
C HIS A 289 7.55 -17.12 -34.37
N GLY A 290 8.17 -16.11 -34.99
CA GLY A 290 8.89 -15.06 -34.29
C GLY A 290 7.98 -14.13 -33.47
N GLU A 291 6.67 -14.14 -33.73
CA GLU A 291 5.66 -13.35 -33.01
C GLU A 291 4.89 -14.19 -31.98
N ASP A 292 5.33 -15.43 -31.71
CA ASP A 292 4.63 -16.32 -30.78
C ASP A 292 4.58 -15.71 -29.36
N ALA A 293 3.35 -15.52 -28.87
CA ALA A 293 3.09 -14.96 -27.56
C ALA A 293 3.36 -15.98 -26.44
N GLY A 294 4.07 -15.54 -25.40
CA GLY A 294 4.30 -16.33 -24.19
C GLY A 294 3.98 -15.55 -22.91
N VAL A 295 3.73 -16.27 -21.82
CA VAL A 295 3.34 -15.70 -20.53
C VAL A 295 4.24 -16.26 -19.42
N VAL A 296 4.58 -15.41 -18.46
CA VAL A 296 5.13 -15.83 -17.16
C VAL A 296 4.02 -15.68 -16.13
N CYS A 297 3.64 -16.78 -15.48
CA CYS A 297 2.64 -16.77 -14.42
C CYS A 297 3.29 -16.56 -13.05
N SER A 298 2.59 -15.92 -12.13
CA SER A 298 2.96 -15.90 -10.71
C SER A 298 2.59 -17.23 -10.05
N GLU A 299 3.40 -17.66 -9.08
CA GLU A 299 3.10 -18.80 -8.18
C GLU A 299 1.98 -18.48 -7.17
N LEU A 300 1.37 -17.29 -7.26
CA LEU A 300 0.24 -16.82 -6.47
C LEU A 300 -0.94 -16.49 -7.36
N ARG A 301 -2.15 -16.68 -6.83
CA ARG A 301 -3.38 -16.14 -7.42
C ARG A 301 -4.35 -15.67 -6.34
N LEU A 302 -5.22 -14.73 -6.73
CA LEU A 302 -6.37 -14.33 -5.93
C LEU A 302 -7.64 -14.83 -6.62
N VAL A 303 -8.48 -15.53 -5.87
CA VAL A 303 -9.72 -16.13 -6.39
C VAL A 303 -10.93 -15.64 -5.62
N ASN A 304 -12.10 -15.69 -6.27
CA ASN A 304 -13.40 -15.33 -5.69
C ASN A 304 -13.51 -13.91 -5.12
N GLY A 305 -12.61 -13.00 -5.50
CA GLY A 305 -12.77 -11.58 -5.24
C GLY A 305 -13.33 -10.81 -6.43
N PRO A 306 -13.69 -9.54 -6.22
CA PRO A 306 -14.38 -8.72 -7.22
C PRO A 306 -13.52 -8.37 -8.44
N ASN A 307 -12.19 -8.54 -8.36
CA ASN A 307 -11.24 -8.31 -9.45
C ASN A 307 -9.93 -9.06 -9.19
N ARG A 308 -8.98 -9.03 -10.14
CA ARG A 308 -7.69 -9.75 -10.05
C ARG A 308 -6.77 -9.34 -8.88
N CYS A 309 -7.08 -8.23 -8.20
CA CYS A 309 -6.29 -7.64 -7.12
C CYS A 309 -6.99 -7.72 -5.76
N ALA A 310 -8.06 -8.50 -5.66
CA ALA A 310 -8.72 -8.83 -4.41
C ALA A 310 -9.19 -10.29 -4.46
N GLY A 311 -9.09 -11.03 -3.37
CA GLY A 311 -9.58 -12.41 -3.33
C GLY A 311 -8.91 -13.26 -2.25
N ARG A 312 -9.34 -14.52 -2.17
CA ARG A 312 -8.69 -15.55 -1.36
C ARG A 312 -7.33 -15.83 -1.96
N LEU A 313 -6.31 -15.87 -1.11
CA LEU A 313 -4.94 -16.14 -1.52
C LEU A 313 -4.73 -17.63 -1.70
N GLU A 314 -4.29 -18.02 -2.90
CA GLU A 314 -3.85 -19.39 -3.17
C GLU A 314 -2.43 -19.40 -3.72
N VAL A 315 -1.64 -20.37 -3.27
CA VAL A 315 -0.23 -20.58 -3.62
C VAL A 315 -0.10 -21.88 -4.41
N LEU A 316 0.72 -21.86 -5.47
CA LEU A 316 1.04 -23.06 -6.22
C LEU A 316 2.20 -23.79 -5.54
N HIS A 317 1.97 -25.04 -5.13
CA HIS A 317 3.01 -25.90 -4.57
C HIS A 317 2.86 -27.32 -5.12
N ASN A 318 3.97 -27.93 -5.58
CA ASN A 318 3.96 -29.26 -6.22
C ASN A 318 2.91 -29.42 -7.34
N GLN A 319 2.74 -28.39 -8.17
CA GLN A 319 1.75 -28.33 -9.26
C GLN A 319 0.27 -28.41 -8.81
N GLN A 320 -0.01 -28.16 -7.52
CA GLN A 320 -1.36 -28.08 -6.97
C GLN A 320 -1.56 -26.76 -6.22
N TRP A 321 -2.68 -26.09 -6.51
CA TRP A 321 -3.09 -24.89 -5.78
C TRP A 321 -3.58 -25.26 -4.39
N GLY A 322 -3.34 -24.38 -3.43
CA GLY A 322 -3.86 -24.52 -2.07
C GLY A 322 -3.91 -23.17 -1.37
N SER A 323 -4.74 -23.07 -0.33
CA SER A 323 -4.94 -21.84 0.42
C SER A 323 -3.84 -21.60 1.45
N VAL A 324 -3.83 -20.39 1.98
CA VAL A 324 -3.00 -19.93 3.10
C VAL A 324 -3.93 -19.71 4.30
N CYS A 325 -3.50 -20.08 5.50
CA CYS A 325 -4.25 -19.84 6.73
C CYS A 325 -4.06 -18.40 7.23
N ASP A 326 -5.06 -17.85 7.91
CA ASP A 326 -5.08 -16.49 8.45
C ASP A 326 -4.43 -16.34 9.83
N ASP A 327 -3.89 -17.43 10.38
CA ASP A 327 -3.12 -17.44 11.62
C ASP A 327 -1.85 -16.58 11.49
N GLY A 328 -1.89 -15.40 12.12
CA GLY A 328 -0.80 -14.43 12.05
C GLY A 328 -0.79 -13.59 10.76
N TRP A 329 -1.80 -13.75 9.89
CA TRP A 329 -1.92 -13.01 8.63
C TRP A 329 -2.16 -11.53 8.87
N ASP A 330 -1.25 -10.68 8.38
CA ASP A 330 -1.30 -9.25 8.63
C ASP A 330 -1.01 -8.38 7.38
N MET A 331 -0.92 -7.06 7.61
CA MET A 331 -0.73 -6.10 6.53
C MET A 331 0.65 -6.17 5.88
N GLU A 332 1.69 -6.63 6.59
CA GLU A 332 3.02 -6.82 6.01
C GLU A 332 3.03 -8.07 5.11
N ASP A 333 2.27 -9.11 5.45
CA ASP A 333 2.05 -10.24 4.53
C ASP A 333 1.30 -9.80 3.27
N ALA A 334 0.20 -9.07 3.46
CA ALA A 334 -0.59 -8.53 2.35
C ALA A 334 0.22 -7.61 1.44
N LYS A 335 1.14 -6.83 1.99
CA LYS A 335 2.06 -5.96 1.23
C LYS A 335 2.95 -6.74 0.28
N VAL A 336 3.48 -7.88 0.73
CA VAL A 336 4.30 -8.77 -0.10
C VAL A 336 3.45 -9.34 -1.23
N VAL A 337 2.26 -9.85 -0.93
CA VAL A 337 1.34 -10.40 -1.94
C VAL A 337 0.93 -9.35 -2.97
N CYS A 338 0.49 -8.16 -2.53
CA CYS A 338 0.03 -7.10 -3.41
C CYS A 338 1.15 -6.59 -4.32
N ARG A 339 2.39 -6.52 -3.80
CA ARG A 339 3.57 -6.19 -4.60
C ARG A 339 3.90 -7.30 -5.60
N GLN A 340 3.92 -8.56 -5.15
CA GLN A 340 4.25 -9.71 -5.98
C GLN A 340 3.27 -9.89 -7.15
N LEU A 341 1.99 -9.58 -6.94
CA LEU A 341 0.95 -9.60 -7.96
C LEU A 341 0.90 -8.33 -8.84
N GLY A 342 1.71 -7.31 -8.55
CA GLY A 342 1.69 -6.03 -9.28
C GLY A 342 0.39 -5.24 -9.11
N CYS A 343 -0.28 -5.42 -7.97
CA CYS A 343 -1.58 -4.85 -7.63
C CYS A 343 -1.51 -3.59 -6.74
N GLY A 344 -0.29 -3.06 -6.55
CA GLY A 344 -0.04 -1.82 -5.81
C GLY A 344 0.02 -2.03 -4.30
N ALA A 345 -0.42 -1.03 -3.54
CA ALA A 345 -0.39 -1.06 -2.09
C ALA A 345 -1.47 -2.01 -1.52
N PRO A 346 -1.23 -2.66 -0.38
CA PRO A 346 -2.27 -3.41 0.32
C PRO A 346 -3.31 -2.45 0.91
N ILE A 347 -4.58 -2.79 0.76
CA ILE A 347 -5.71 -2.12 1.40
C ILE A 347 -6.12 -2.89 2.65
N SER A 348 -6.19 -4.23 2.56
CA SER A 348 -6.51 -5.08 3.70
C SER A 348 -5.96 -6.51 3.57
N ALA A 349 -5.78 -7.13 4.74
CA ALA A 349 -5.36 -8.52 4.92
C ALA A 349 -6.48 -9.33 5.62
N PRO A 350 -7.63 -9.56 4.95
CA PRO A 350 -8.75 -10.25 5.57
C PRO A 350 -8.45 -11.73 5.86
N GLY A 351 -8.88 -12.20 7.02
CA GLY A 351 -8.95 -13.62 7.38
C GLY A 351 -10.34 -14.23 7.15
N TRP A 352 -10.64 -15.29 7.89
CA TRP A 352 -11.91 -16.00 7.99
C TRP A 352 -12.59 -16.35 6.67
N ALA A 353 -11.80 -16.68 5.64
CA ALA A 353 -12.30 -17.04 4.33
C ALA A 353 -13.25 -15.99 3.73
N ARG A 354 -12.93 -14.69 3.86
CA ARG A 354 -13.74 -13.57 3.34
C ARG A 354 -14.21 -13.76 1.90
N PHE A 355 -13.35 -14.28 1.03
CA PHE A 355 -13.69 -14.56 -0.38
C PHE A 355 -14.06 -16.03 -0.60
N GLY A 356 -14.73 -16.62 0.39
CA GLY A 356 -15.14 -18.02 0.39
C GLY A 356 -14.02 -18.98 0.77
N GLN A 357 -14.44 -20.19 1.14
CA GLN A 357 -13.57 -21.29 1.54
C GLN A 357 -12.90 -21.95 0.31
N GLY A 358 -11.67 -22.40 0.49
CA GLY A 358 -10.99 -23.32 -0.42
C GLY A 358 -11.57 -24.73 -0.34
N TYR A 359 -11.23 -25.54 -1.34
CA TYR A 359 -11.57 -26.97 -1.40
C TYR A 359 -10.35 -27.88 -1.57
N ASP A 360 -9.19 -27.25 -1.82
CA ASP A 360 -7.89 -27.85 -2.10
C ASP A 360 -7.01 -27.82 -0.82
N PRO A 361 -5.78 -28.35 -0.79
CA PRO A 361 -4.97 -28.37 0.44
C PRO A 361 -4.72 -26.97 1.03
N ILE A 362 -4.61 -26.85 2.36
CA ILE A 362 -4.06 -25.64 2.97
C ILE A 362 -2.54 -25.81 3.02
N TRP A 363 -1.80 -24.98 2.30
CA TRP A 363 -0.35 -25.14 2.15
C TRP A 363 0.45 -24.50 3.26
N LEU A 364 0.00 -23.35 3.76
CA LEU A 364 0.74 -22.51 4.71
C LEU A 364 -0.13 -22.24 5.94
N GLU A 365 0.34 -22.63 7.13
CA GLU A 365 -0.35 -22.37 8.41
C GLU A 365 -0.07 -20.96 8.95
N THR A 366 1.19 -20.54 8.93
CA THR A 366 1.60 -19.22 9.40
C THR A 366 2.55 -18.62 8.39
N VAL A 367 2.20 -17.42 7.94
CA VAL A 367 3.08 -16.55 7.15
C VAL A 367 3.47 -15.39 8.07
N GLY A 368 4.77 -15.07 8.09
CA GLY A 368 5.28 -13.95 8.86
C GLY A 368 6.29 -13.17 8.04
N CYS A 369 5.78 -12.23 7.26
CA CYS A 369 6.57 -11.30 6.47
C CYS A 369 6.99 -10.08 7.33
N GLN A 370 8.10 -9.45 6.95
CA GLN A 370 8.51 -8.12 7.41
C GLN A 370 7.98 -7.02 6.48
N GLY A 371 7.42 -7.41 5.33
CA GLY A 371 6.88 -6.53 4.29
C GLY A 371 7.90 -6.07 3.25
N THR A 372 9.16 -6.51 3.37
CA THR A 372 10.26 -6.18 2.45
C THR A 372 10.55 -7.28 1.45
N GLU A 373 9.99 -8.47 1.66
CA GLU A 373 10.18 -9.67 0.87
C GLU A 373 9.66 -9.53 -0.57
N ALA A 374 10.44 -10.01 -1.55
CA ALA A 374 10.06 -9.93 -2.97
C ALA A 374 8.89 -10.87 -3.29
N ALA A 375 8.86 -12.05 -2.68
CA ALA A 375 7.79 -13.02 -2.80
C ALA A 375 7.31 -13.56 -1.45
N LEU A 376 6.08 -14.08 -1.39
CA LEU A 376 5.51 -14.71 -0.21
C LEU A 376 6.34 -15.90 0.29
N THR A 377 7.03 -16.59 -0.62
CA THR A 377 7.94 -17.70 -0.32
C THR A 377 9.22 -17.27 0.40
N ASP A 378 9.58 -15.98 0.34
CA ASP A 378 10.73 -15.42 1.07
C ASP A 378 10.41 -15.08 2.53
N CYS A 379 9.12 -15.01 2.86
CA CYS A 379 8.68 -14.75 4.22
C CYS A 379 8.99 -15.93 5.13
N ARG A 380 8.93 -15.70 6.44
CA ARG A 380 9.08 -16.79 7.40
C ARG A 380 7.84 -17.70 7.34
N ILE A 381 7.93 -18.76 6.54
CA ILE A 381 6.88 -19.77 6.41
C ILE A 381 7.21 -21.02 7.26
N GLN A 382 6.17 -21.65 7.79
CA GLN A 382 6.27 -22.99 8.39
C GLN A 382 6.41 -24.10 7.31
N VAL A 383 6.45 -25.36 7.75
CA VAL A 383 6.54 -26.54 6.88
C VAL A 383 5.28 -26.66 6.02
N TRP A 384 5.47 -26.77 4.70
CA TRP A 384 4.39 -26.95 3.72
C TRP A 384 3.45 -28.11 4.05
N GLY A 385 2.14 -27.87 3.95
CA GLY A 385 1.09 -28.87 4.10
C GLY A 385 0.93 -29.45 5.52
N THR A 386 1.62 -28.88 6.50
CA THR A 386 1.40 -29.16 7.92
C THR A 386 0.68 -27.95 8.51
N HIS A 387 -0.58 -28.13 8.91
CA HIS A 387 -1.41 -27.07 9.48
C HIS A 387 -2.45 -27.66 10.43
N SER A 388 -2.92 -26.86 11.38
CA SER A 388 -4.09 -27.14 12.20
C SER A 388 -5.35 -26.41 11.75
N CYS A 389 -5.22 -25.50 10.77
CA CYS A 389 -6.32 -24.69 10.26
C CYS A 389 -7.35 -25.49 9.45
N HIS A 390 -8.56 -24.94 9.34
CA HIS A 390 -9.61 -25.38 8.42
C HIS A 390 -9.90 -24.29 7.38
N HIS A 391 -10.61 -24.60 6.29
CA HIS A 391 -10.89 -23.62 5.22
C HIS A 391 -11.75 -22.42 5.61
N GLY A 392 -12.26 -22.39 6.84
CA GLY A 392 -12.91 -21.18 7.38
C GLY A 392 -11.89 -20.15 7.87
N GLU A 393 -10.60 -20.49 7.85
CA GLU A 393 -9.45 -19.67 8.25
C GLU A 393 -8.60 -19.33 7.01
N ASP A 394 -9.14 -19.46 5.79
CA ASP A 394 -8.39 -19.13 4.58
C ASP A 394 -8.14 -17.61 4.49
N ALA A 395 -6.87 -17.24 4.44
CA ALA A 395 -6.39 -15.89 4.28
C ALA A 395 -6.75 -15.31 2.91
N SER A 396 -6.97 -14.01 2.91
CA SER A 396 -7.39 -13.23 1.76
C SER A 396 -6.60 -11.93 1.69
N VAL A 397 -6.51 -11.36 0.50
CA VAL A 397 -5.84 -10.08 0.30
C VAL A 397 -6.70 -9.14 -0.52
N VAL A 398 -6.55 -7.85 -0.23
CA VAL A 398 -7.12 -6.79 -1.02
C VAL A 398 -6.04 -5.76 -1.29
N CYS A 399 -5.84 -5.47 -2.56
CA CYS A 399 -4.87 -4.48 -3.01
C CYS A 399 -5.58 -3.30 -3.68
N SER A 400 -4.84 -2.21 -3.84
CA SER A 400 -5.34 -1.00 -4.49
C SER A 400 -5.80 -1.18 -5.95
N GLY A 401 -5.38 -2.24 -6.63
CA GLY A 401 -5.68 -2.47 -8.05
C GLY A 401 -4.95 -1.52 -9.00
N LEU A 402 -4.29 -0.50 -8.44
CA LEU A 402 -3.40 0.39 -9.16
C LEU A 402 -2.03 -0.28 -9.19
N SER A 403 -1.70 -0.94 -10.30
CA SER A 403 -0.30 -1.09 -10.66
C SER A 403 0.30 0.32 -10.61
N PRO A 404 1.37 0.59 -9.83
CA PRO A 404 2.07 1.86 -10.00
C PRO A 404 2.43 1.91 -11.49
N PRO A 405 1.91 2.86 -12.27
CA PRO A 405 2.43 2.96 -13.61
C PRO A 405 3.90 3.31 -13.45
N ALA A 406 4.74 2.70 -14.27
CA ALA A 406 6.08 3.19 -14.52
C ALA A 406 5.95 4.59 -15.15
N PHE A 407 5.69 5.62 -14.35
CA PHE A 407 5.83 7.01 -14.74
C PHE A 407 6.55 7.77 -13.63
N PRO A 408 7.48 8.65 -14.01
CA PRO A 408 8.22 9.48 -13.06
C PRO A 408 7.27 10.43 -12.34
N GLU A 409 7.64 10.77 -11.12
CA GLU A 409 6.96 11.69 -10.20
C GLU A 409 6.27 12.87 -10.90
N GLY A 410 5.00 13.13 -10.56
CA GLY A 410 4.46 14.50 -10.69
C GLY A 410 3.13 14.71 -11.42
N LEU A 411 2.33 13.69 -11.74
CA LEU A 411 0.97 13.93 -12.25
C LEU A 411 -0.08 13.13 -11.47
N LEU A 412 -0.66 13.74 -10.43
CA LEU A 412 -1.85 13.19 -9.77
C LEU A 412 -3.08 13.44 -10.64
N VAL A 413 -3.56 12.39 -11.29
CA VAL A 413 -4.96 12.35 -11.70
C VAL A 413 -5.76 12.12 -10.42
N SER A 414 -6.52 13.14 -10.00
CA SER A 414 -7.47 13.05 -8.90
C SER A 414 -8.54 12.01 -9.25
N PHE A 415 -8.38 10.79 -8.77
CA PHE A 415 -9.49 9.85 -8.65
C PHE A 415 -9.96 9.88 -7.20
N PHE A 416 -11.11 10.52 -7.01
CA PHE A 416 -11.95 10.43 -5.82
C PHE A 416 -12.19 8.95 -5.49
N VAL A 417 -11.67 8.47 -4.35
CA VAL A 417 -12.33 7.36 -3.65
C VAL A 417 -13.41 8.03 -2.80
N PRO A 418 -14.71 7.86 -3.09
CA PRO A 418 -15.76 8.44 -2.28
C PRO A 418 -15.67 7.88 -0.86
N ASP A 419 -15.74 8.78 0.12
CA ASP A 419 -15.76 8.44 1.56
C ASP A 419 -16.81 7.34 1.80
N PRO A 420 -16.42 6.14 2.30
CA PRO A 420 -17.36 5.06 2.50
C PRO A 420 -18.40 5.50 3.53
N MET A 421 -19.67 5.28 3.21
CA MET A 421 -20.79 5.62 4.08
C MET A 421 -20.57 4.98 5.46
N ALA A 422 -20.47 5.79 6.52
CA ALA A 422 -20.22 5.28 7.86
C ALA A 422 -21.39 4.41 8.35
N VAL A 423 -21.07 3.29 9.01
CA VAL A 423 -22.03 2.31 9.52
C VAL A 423 -21.84 2.16 11.04
N ARG A 424 -22.91 1.89 11.78
CA ARG A 424 -22.87 1.51 13.20
C ARG A 424 -23.94 0.49 13.54
N LEU A 425 -23.73 -0.27 14.61
CA LEU A 425 -24.72 -1.21 15.17
C LEU A 425 -25.26 -0.69 16.49
N VAL A 426 -26.59 -0.64 16.61
CA VAL A 426 -27.29 -0.04 17.77
C VAL A 426 -28.21 -1.07 18.43
N ASP A 427 -28.37 -0.97 19.75
CA ASP A 427 -29.31 -1.77 20.56
C ASP A 427 -29.09 -3.30 20.53
N GLY A 428 -27.91 -3.75 20.15
CA GLY A 428 -27.50 -5.15 20.30
C GLY A 428 -26.62 -5.41 21.53
N PRO A 429 -26.33 -6.68 21.82
CA PRO A 429 -25.64 -7.10 23.04
C PRO A 429 -24.15 -6.72 23.12
N HIS A 430 -23.52 -6.40 21.98
CA HIS A 430 -22.12 -5.98 21.87
C HIS A 430 -21.89 -5.22 20.56
N ARG A 431 -20.69 -4.65 20.37
CA ARG A 431 -20.34 -3.79 19.21
C ARG A 431 -20.48 -4.42 17.82
N CYS A 432 -20.60 -5.75 17.75
CA CYS A 432 -20.70 -6.54 16.51
C CYS A 432 -22.10 -7.15 16.30
N ALA A 433 -23.08 -6.77 17.12
CA ALA A 433 -24.47 -7.16 16.93
C ALA A 433 -25.38 -5.95 17.16
N GLY A 434 -26.40 -5.77 16.33
CA GLY A 434 -27.35 -4.68 16.49
C GLY A 434 -28.11 -4.32 15.22
N ARG A 435 -29.01 -3.33 15.34
CA ARG A 435 -29.68 -2.68 14.23
C ARG A 435 -28.66 -1.92 13.40
N VAL A 436 -28.71 -2.07 12.08
CA VAL A 436 -27.80 -1.40 11.16
C VAL A 436 -28.25 0.03 10.92
N GLU A 437 -27.38 0.98 11.24
CA GLU A 437 -27.59 2.39 10.95
C GLU A 437 -26.44 2.94 10.11
N VAL A 438 -26.77 3.81 9.15
CA VAL A 438 -25.84 4.42 8.21
C VAL A 438 -25.90 5.94 8.26
N LEU A 439 -24.75 6.59 8.07
CA LEU A 439 -24.65 8.04 8.07
C LEU A 439 -24.81 8.59 6.65
N HIS A 440 -25.87 9.36 6.42
CA HIS A 440 -26.06 10.08 5.16
C HIS A 440 -26.41 11.54 5.43
N GLN A 441 -25.75 12.47 4.72
CA GLN A 441 -25.96 13.93 4.89
C GLN A 441 -25.86 14.38 6.36
N HIS A 442 -24.90 13.84 7.12
CA HIS A 442 -24.70 14.10 8.55
C HIS A 442 -25.87 13.67 9.45
N GLN A 443 -26.75 12.79 8.97
CA GLN A 443 -27.86 12.22 9.74
C GLN A 443 -27.81 10.69 9.72
N TRP A 444 -27.91 10.09 10.91
CA TRP A 444 -28.04 8.64 11.02
C TRP A 444 -29.44 8.21 10.60
N GLY A 445 -29.53 7.08 9.92
CA GLY A 445 -30.78 6.46 9.56
C GLY A 445 -30.62 4.96 9.39
N THR A 446 -31.73 4.23 9.41
CA THR A 446 -31.74 2.78 9.39
C THR A 446 -31.70 2.22 7.97
N VAL A 447 -31.45 0.91 7.87
CA VAL A 447 -31.53 0.13 6.64
C VAL A 447 -32.80 -0.71 6.69
N CYS A 448 -33.54 -0.80 5.59
CA CYS A 448 -34.72 -1.67 5.49
C CYS A 448 -34.32 -3.15 5.31
N ASP A 449 -35.11 -4.05 5.88
CA ASP A 449 -34.93 -5.50 5.78
C ASP A 449 -35.49 -6.11 4.48
N ASP A 450 -36.15 -5.33 3.63
CA ASP A 450 -36.55 -5.73 2.28
C ASP A 450 -35.30 -6.06 1.45
N GLY A 451 -35.13 -7.35 1.13
CA GLY A 451 -33.95 -7.84 0.40
C GLY A 451 -32.73 -8.12 1.27
N TRP A 452 -32.75 -7.77 2.56
CA TRP A 452 -31.62 -7.90 3.48
C TRP A 452 -31.26 -9.36 3.74
N ASP A 453 -30.09 -9.78 3.26
CA ASP A 453 -29.61 -11.16 3.35
C ASP A 453 -28.24 -11.28 4.02
N LEU A 454 -27.70 -12.51 4.05
CA LEU A 454 -26.43 -12.78 4.71
C LEU A 454 -25.24 -12.13 3.99
N HIS A 455 -25.31 -11.89 2.68
CA HIS A 455 -24.26 -11.19 1.92
C HIS A 455 -24.24 -9.71 2.27
N ASP A 456 -25.41 -9.08 2.47
CA ASP A 456 -25.48 -7.69 2.94
C ASP A 456 -24.91 -7.54 4.36
N ALA A 457 -25.30 -8.47 5.22
CA ALA A 457 -24.78 -8.57 6.58
C ALA A 457 -23.26 -8.81 6.61
N GLU A 458 -22.73 -9.63 5.69
CA GLU A 458 -21.30 -9.92 5.54
C GLU A 458 -20.53 -8.61 5.32
N VAL A 459 -20.98 -7.78 4.37
CA VAL A 459 -20.34 -6.48 4.09
C VAL A 459 -20.34 -5.56 5.31
N VAL A 460 -21.44 -5.52 6.09
CA VAL A 460 -21.49 -4.72 7.33
C VAL A 460 -20.53 -5.24 8.38
N CYS A 461 -20.50 -6.55 8.62
CA CYS A 461 -19.60 -7.17 9.59
C CYS A 461 -18.14 -6.93 9.24
N TRP A 462 -17.78 -7.02 7.96
CA TRP A 462 -16.44 -6.69 7.49
C TRP A 462 -16.12 -5.21 7.59
N GLN A 463 -17.02 -4.33 7.17
CA GLN A 463 -16.80 -2.88 7.21
C GLN A 463 -16.56 -2.37 8.65
N LEU A 464 -17.13 -3.05 9.65
CA LEU A 464 -16.95 -2.75 11.07
C LEU A 464 -15.76 -3.48 11.71
N GLY A 465 -15.06 -4.35 10.96
CA GLY A 465 -13.95 -5.17 11.49
C GLY A 465 -14.41 -6.19 12.52
N CYS A 466 -15.61 -6.74 12.35
CA CYS A 466 -16.26 -7.69 13.24
C CYS A 466 -16.17 -9.15 12.77
N GLY A 467 -15.52 -9.42 11.63
CA GLY A 467 -15.40 -10.76 11.04
C GLY A 467 -16.57 -11.09 10.11
N THR A 468 -16.96 -12.36 10.07
CA THR A 468 -18.03 -12.89 9.21
C THR A 468 -19.42 -12.68 9.82
N ALA A 469 -20.45 -12.59 8.97
CA ALA A 469 -21.82 -12.49 9.43
C ALA A 469 -22.39 -13.87 9.80
N ILE A 470 -22.91 -13.96 11.03
CA ILE A 470 -23.61 -15.14 11.52
C ILE A 470 -25.10 -15.07 11.18
N LYS A 471 -25.71 -13.89 11.26
CA LYS A 471 -27.15 -13.69 10.97
C LYS A 471 -27.43 -12.33 10.34
N ALA A 472 -28.19 -12.34 9.25
CA ALA A 472 -28.98 -11.22 8.79
C ALA A 472 -30.37 -11.26 9.47
N LEU A 473 -30.77 -10.18 10.13
CA LEU A 473 -31.99 -10.12 10.93
C LEU A 473 -32.89 -9.01 10.39
N GLY A 474 -34.17 -9.31 10.22
CA GLY A 474 -35.19 -8.33 9.86
C GLY A 474 -36.14 -8.02 11.01
N SER A 475 -37.24 -7.38 10.67
CA SER A 475 -38.40 -7.12 11.53
C SER A 475 -38.04 -6.36 12.81
N ALA A 476 -37.07 -5.44 12.72
CA ALA A 476 -36.60 -4.63 13.83
C ALA A 476 -36.22 -5.47 15.05
N HIS A 477 -35.50 -6.58 14.84
CA HIS A 477 -35.11 -7.52 15.90
C HIS A 477 -34.40 -6.84 17.09
N PHE A 478 -33.57 -5.83 16.82
CA PHE A 478 -32.89 -5.02 17.83
C PHE A 478 -33.66 -3.73 18.19
N GLY A 479 -34.96 -3.71 17.97
CA GLY A 479 -35.81 -2.54 18.18
C GLY A 479 -35.84 -1.61 16.96
N GLN A 480 -36.86 -0.76 16.94
CA GLN A 480 -37.13 0.18 15.87
C GLN A 480 -36.27 1.45 15.99
N GLY A 481 -35.76 1.92 14.86
CA GLY A 481 -35.16 3.24 14.71
C GLY A 481 -36.18 4.37 14.90
N ARG A 482 -35.68 5.60 14.88
CA ARG A 482 -36.48 6.81 15.15
C ARG A 482 -36.40 7.89 14.08
N ASP A 483 -35.46 7.75 13.13
CA ASP A 483 -35.10 8.78 12.16
C ASP A 483 -35.41 8.35 10.71
N SER A 484 -34.58 8.69 9.73
CA SER A 484 -34.82 8.31 8.33
C SER A 484 -34.47 6.83 8.09
N ILE A 485 -35.11 6.18 7.12
CA ILE A 485 -34.63 4.91 6.56
C ILE A 485 -33.88 5.27 5.28
N TRP A 486 -32.56 5.08 5.24
CA TRP A 486 -31.73 5.56 4.14
C TRP A 486 -31.59 4.56 3.01
N LEU A 487 -31.56 3.26 3.31
CA LEU A 487 -31.34 2.20 2.34
C LEU A 487 -32.52 1.22 2.31
N ASP A 488 -32.85 0.77 1.11
CA ASP A 488 -33.92 -0.19 0.81
C ASP A 488 -33.47 -1.05 -0.40
N GLU A 489 -33.84 -2.32 -0.40
CA GLU A 489 -33.39 -3.34 -1.35
C GLU A 489 -31.86 -3.34 -1.51
N VAL A 490 -31.14 -3.39 -0.38
CA VAL A 490 -29.68 -3.60 -0.42
C VAL A 490 -29.43 -4.97 -1.04
N ASN A 491 -28.48 -5.01 -1.97
CA ASN A 491 -28.12 -6.22 -2.70
C ASN A 491 -26.61 -6.24 -2.93
N CYS A 492 -25.92 -6.76 -1.93
CA CYS A 492 -24.50 -7.05 -1.95
C CYS A 492 -24.24 -8.45 -2.53
N THR A 493 -23.06 -8.63 -3.11
CA THR A 493 -22.49 -9.95 -3.44
C THR A 493 -21.81 -10.59 -2.23
N GLY A 494 -21.55 -9.81 -1.18
CA GLY A 494 -20.82 -10.22 0.03
C GLY A 494 -19.32 -9.94 -0.04
N SER A 495 -18.83 -9.47 -1.19
CA SER A 495 -17.41 -9.23 -1.45
C SER A 495 -17.03 -7.74 -1.41
N GLU A 496 -18.02 -6.85 -1.36
CA GLU A 496 -17.87 -5.39 -1.34
C GLU A 496 -17.08 -4.89 -0.12
N PHE A 497 -16.43 -3.72 -0.25
CA PHE A 497 -15.63 -3.13 0.84
C PHE A 497 -16.47 -2.37 1.86
N ALA A 498 -17.54 -1.77 1.39
CA ALA A 498 -18.45 -0.97 2.19
C ALA A 498 -19.87 -1.09 1.66
N LEU A 499 -20.84 -0.93 2.55
CA LEU A 499 -22.26 -0.97 2.20
C LEU A 499 -22.67 0.10 1.17
N SER A 500 -21.84 1.14 0.98
CA SER A 500 -22.02 2.14 -0.07
C SER A 500 -21.73 1.66 -1.49
N GLU A 501 -21.03 0.53 -1.64
CA GLU A 501 -20.68 -0.06 -2.95
C GLU A 501 -21.73 -1.06 -3.43
N CYS A 502 -22.55 -1.58 -2.51
CA CYS A 502 -23.66 -2.45 -2.86
C CYS A 502 -24.73 -1.70 -3.63
N TRP A 503 -25.43 -2.41 -4.51
CA TRP A 503 -26.60 -1.84 -5.14
C TRP A 503 -27.70 -1.66 -4.08
N ALA A 504 -28.37 -0.51 -4.11
CA ALA A 504 -29.55 -0.22 -3.31
C ALA A 504 -30.45 0.77 -4.06
N LYS A 505 -31.71 0.90 -3.66
CA LYS A 505 -32.56 1.99 -4.15
C LYS A 505 -31.98 3.37 -3.83
N PRO A 506 -32.39 4.42 -4.57
CA PRO A 506 -32.01 5.79 -4.24
C PRO A 506 -32.29 6.13 -2.78
N LYS A 507 -31.33 6.79 -2.12
CA LYS A 507 -31.38 7.02 -0.67
C LYS A 507 -32.66 7.72 -0.23
N GLY A 508 -33.32 7.18 0.80
CA GLY A 508 -34.60 7.69 1.32
C GLY A 508 -35.82 7.34 0.46
N VAL A 509 -35.67 6.58 -0.63
CA VAL A 509 -36.79 6.05 -1.41
C VAL A 509 -37.09 4.62 -0.95
N HIS A 510 -38.08 4.47 -0.07
CA HIS A 510 -38.48 3.19 0.50
C HIS A 510 -39.99 3.12 0.72
N ARG A 511 -40.53 1.91 0.93
CA ARG A 511 -41.90 1.71 1.45
C ARG A 511 -41.93 1.16 2.88
N CYS A 512 -40.75 0.98 3.46
CA CYS A 512 -40.56 0.39 4.77
C CYS A 512 -40.96 1.34 5.90
N GLN A 513 -41.34 0.76 7.02
CA GLN A 513 -41.51 1.40 8.32
C GLN A 513 -40.42 0.88 9.27
N HIS A 514 -40.14 1.55 10.39
CA HIS A 514 -39.08 1.08 11.30
C HIS A 514 -39.30 -0.30 11.93
N ARG A 515 -40.50 -0.88 11.80
CA ARG A 515 -40.74 -2.31 12.13
C ARG A 515 -39.99 -3.27 11.18
N GLU A 516 -39.51 -2.76 10.05
CA GLU A 516 -38.78 -3.44 8.97
C GLU A 516 -37.29 -3.01 9.01
N ASP A 517 -36.79 -2.49 10.14
CA ASP A 517 -35.36 -2.16 10.24
C ASP A 517 -34.50 -3.43 10.28
N ALA A 518 -33.46 -3.44 9.47
CA ALA A 518 -32.48 -4.50 9.38
C ALA A 518 -31.49 -4.49 10.56
N GLY A 519 -31.03 -5.68 10.93
CA GLY A 519 -30.03 -5.93 11.94
C GLY A 519 -29.07 -7.02 11.51
N VAL A 520 -27.95 -7.10 12.23
CA VAL A 520 -26.91 -8.10 11.96
C VAL A 520 -26.35 -8.64 13.27
N ILE A 521 -25.90 -9.90 13.22
CA ILE A 521 -24.99 -10.48 14.19
C ILE A 521 -23.77 -10.97 13.43
N CYS A 522 -22.64 -10.35 13.74
CA CYS A 522 -21.32 -10.95 13.70
C CYS A 522 -21.05 -11.49 15.12
#